data_AF-A0A2T9Y790-F1
#
_entry.id   AF-A0A2T9Y790-F1
#
_cell.length_a   1.000
_cell.length_b   1.000
_cell.length_c   1.000
_cell.angle_alpha   90.00
_cell.angle_beta   90.00
_cell.angle_gamma   90.00
#
_symmetry.space_group_name_H-M   'P 1'
#
loop_
_entity.id
_entity.type
_entity.pdbx_description
1 polymer ?
#
loop_
_entity_poly.entity_id
_entity_poly.type
_entity_poly.pdbx_seq_one_letter_code
_entity_poly.pdbx_strand_id
1 'polypeptide(L)'
;MNNKNGLMLIVITLHGKDILFRNVNQGLDEQKLEQELINQTIKTFDNMEKLGLSTDSVISAMYGGMQIVQFKSGNYYGTMVADSFSNSGQLLELSKSISKALKDLEIDE
;
A
#
# COMPACT_ATOMS: atom_id res chain seq x y z
N MET A 1 12.01 -16.20 6.76
CA MET A 1 10.98 -15.48 6.00
C MET A 1 11.59 -15.09 4.67
N ASN A 2 11.14 -15.70 3.57
CA ASN A 2 11.79 -15.59 2.27
C ASN A 2 11.69 -14.16 1.72
N ASN A 3 12.84 -13.59 1.38
CA ASN A 3 13.00 -12.38 0.58
C ASN A 3 12.04 -12.42 -0.61
N LYS A 4 10.95 -11.66 -0.57
CA LYS A 4 10.19 -11.35 -1.78
C LYS A 4 11.07 -10.40 -2.58
N ASN A 5 11.76 -10.96 -3.56
CA ASN A 5 12.55 -10.31 -4.62
C ASN A 5 12.13 -8.85 -4.83
N GLY A 6 12.83 -7.91 -4.17
CA GLY A 6 12.67 -6.49 -4.43
C GLY A 6 11.62 -5.72 -3.61
N LEU A 7 10.88 -6.35 -2.69
CA LEU A 7 9.98 -5.61 -1.79
C LEU A 7 10.79 -4.78 -0.77
N MET A 8 10.55 -3.47 -0.75
CA MET A 8 11.31 -2.49 0.03
C MET A 8 10.50 -1.91 1.20
N LEU A 9 9.21 -1.68 1.02
CA LEU A 9 8.32 -1.06 2.01
C LEU A 9 6.95 -1.71 2.00
N ILE A 10 6.38 -1.93 3.18
CA ILE A 10 4.94 -2.06 3.40
C ILE A 10 4.56 -1.13 4.55
N VAL A 11 3.60 -0.24 4.32
CA VAL A 11 2.96 0.57 5.36
C VAL A 11 1.45 0.39 5.29
N ILE A 12 0.82 0.24 6.45
CA ILE A 12 -0.63 0.23 6.61
C ILE A 12 -0.98 1.32 7.60
N THR A 13 -1.91 2.20 7.23
CA THR A 13 -2.44 3.25 8.08
C THR A 13 -3.94 3.10 8.32
N LEU A 14 -4.40 3.50 9.49
CA LEU A 14 -5.81 3.66 9.83
C LEU A 14 -6.22 5.12 9.61
N HIS A 15 -7.35 5.32 8.95
CA HIS A 15 -7.88 6.65 8.59
C HIS A 15 -6.85 7.58 7.92
N GLY A 16 -5.81 6.99 7.30
CA GLY A 16 -4.74 7.73 6.66
C GLY A 16 -3.78 8.48 7.60
N LYS A 17 -3.86 8.30 8.92
CA LYS A 17 -3.07 9.10 9.88
C LYS A 17 -2.23 8.27 10.82
N ASP A 18 -2.76 7.14 11.28
CA ASP A 18 -2.10 6.32 12.28
C ASP A 18 -1.44 5.12 11.62
N ILE A 19 -0.10 5.04 11.67
CA ILE A 19 0.65 3.89 11.15
C ILE A 19 0.40 2.70 12.08
N LEU A 20 -0.29 1.68 11.59
CA LEU A 20 -0.57 0.44 12.33
C LEU A 20 0.48 -0.64 12.07
N PHE A 21 0.98 -0.69 10.85
CA PHE A 21 1.99 -1.65 10.44
C PHE A 21 3.00 -0.98 9.53
N ARG A 22 4.28 -1.25 9.80
CA ARG A 22 5.39 -0.77 8.99
C ARG A 22 6.47 -1.85 8.92
N ASN A 23 6.80 -2.25 7.70
CA ASN A 23 7.92 -3.13 7.42
C ASN A 23 8.81 -2.48 6.35
N VAL A 24 10.07 -2.29 6.69
CA VAL A 24 11.08 -1.71 5.80
C VAL A 24 12.20 -2.71 5.61
N ASN A 25 12.56 -2.93 4.36
CA ASN A 25 13.76 -3.63 3.98
C ASN A 25 14.85 -2.61 3.61
N GLN A 26 16.13 -3.00 3.69
CA GLN A 26 17.30 -2.10 3.66
C GLN A 26 17.45 -1.16 2.43
N GLY A 27 16.53 -1.20 1.45
CA GLY A 27 16.57 -0.39 0.23
C GLY A 27 15.85 0.96 0.29
N LEU A 28 14.97 1.22 1.27
CA LEU A 28 14.21 2.49 1.35
C LEU A 28 14.40 3.15 2.72
N ASP A 29 15.45 3.95 2.89
CA ASP A 29 15.65 4.78 4.09
C ASP A 29 15.42 6.26 3.77
N GLU A 30 14.18 6.58 3.37
CA GLU A 30 13.78 7.94 3.05
C GLU A 30 12.41 8.26 3.64
N GLN A 31 12.40 8.69 4.91
CA GLN A 31 11.18 8.97 5.67
C GLN A 31 10.26 10.01 4.99
N LYS A 32 10.83 10.99 4.29
CA LYS A 32 10.05 12.00 3.56
C LYS A 32 9.28 11.40 2.39
N LEU A 33 9.94 10.53 1.62
CA LEU A 33 9.31 9.83 0.51
C LEU A 33 8.19 8.92 1.01
N GLU A 34 8.44 8.16 2.08
CA GLU A 34 7.42 7.31 2.70
C GLU A 34 6.17 8.12 3.08
N GLN A 35 6.35 9.26 3.78
CA GLN A 35 5.22 10.10 4.17
C GLN A 35 4.49 10.70 2.98
N GLU A 36 5.21 11.13 1.94
CA GLU A 36 4.58 11.63 0.72
C GLU A 36 3.75 10.54 0.02
N LEU A 37 4.25 9.30 -0.02
CA LEU A 37 3.53 8.18 -0.61
C LEU A 37 2.26 7.81 0.17
N ILE A 38 2.31 7.88 1.51
CA ILE A 38 1.13 7.67 2.37
C ILE A 38 0.09 8.77 2.09
N ASN A 39 0.50 10.04 2.13
CA ASN A 39 -0.39 11.18 1.86
C ASN A 39 -1.03 11.10 0.46
N GLN A 40 -0.22 10.73 -0.54
CA GLN A 40 -0.68 10.60 -1.90
C GLN A 40 -1.65 9.42 -2.06
N THR A 41 -1.45 8.31 -1.33
CA THR A 41 -2.39 7.18 -1.30
C THR A 41 -3.78 7.65 -0.86
N ILE A 42 -3.86 8.35 0.27
CA ILE A 42 -5.11 8.84 0.85
C ILE A 42 -5.81 9.79 -0.13
N LYS A 43 -5.08 10.78 -0.62
CA LYS A 43 -5.59 11.76 -1.58
C LYS A 43 -6.13 11.10 -2.85
N THR A 44 -5.48 10.04 -3.31
CA THR A 44 -5.89 9.32 -4.52
C THR A 44 -7.22 8.62 -4.30
N PHE A 45 -7.38 7.87 -3.22
CA PHE A 45 -8.64 7.19 -2.92
C PHE A 45 -9.77 8.15 -2.58
N ASP A 46 -9.51 9.26 -1.88
CA ASP A 46 -10.50 10.31 -1.62
C ASP A 46 -11.00 10.93 -2.93
N ASN A 47 -10.11 11.14 -3.90
CA ASN A 47 -10.50 11.65 -5.21
C ASN A 47 -11.24 10.61 -6.05
N MET A 48 -10.88 9.33 -5.96
CA MET A 48 -11.63 8.25 -6.60
C MET A 48 -13.07 8.18 -6.08
N GLU A 49 -13.24 8.32 -4.77
CA GLU A 49 -14.56 8.36 -4.13
C GLU A 49 -15.38 9.55 -4.62
N LYS A 50 -14.78 10.75 -4.69
CA LYS A 50 -15.41 11.95 -5.26
C LYS A 50 -15.79 11.80 -6.73
N LEU A 51 -15.06 10.99 -7.49
CA LEU A 51 -15.37 10.66 -8.88
C LEU A 51 -16.41 9.54 -9.02
N GLY A 52 -16.91 8.97 -7.92
CA GLY A 52 -17.86 7.86 -7.92
C GLY A 52 -17.25 6.51 -8.33
N LEU A 53 -15.92 6.38 -8.26
CA LEU A 53 -15.21 5.14 -8.54
C LEU A 53 -15.18 4.25 -7.29
N SER A 54 -15.20 2.92 -7.51
CA SER A 54 -15.03 1.97 -6.41
C SER A 54 -13.67 2.15 -5.74
N THR A 55 -13.69 2.30 -4.42
CA THR A 55 -12.47 2.41 -3.60
C THR A 55 -11.95 1.05 -3.12
N ASP A 56 -12.68 -0.05 -3.34
CA ASP A 56 -12.18 -1.42 -3.16
C ASP A 56 -11.35 -1.84 -4.39
N SER A 57 -10.29 -1.07 -4.61
CA SER A 57 -9.41 -1.17 -5.78
C SER A 57 -7.95 -1.07 -5.37
N VAL A 58 -7.10 -1.68 -6.19
CA VAL A 58 -5.65 -1.62 -6.04
C VAL A 58 -5.10 -0.77 -7.17
N ILE A 59 -4.32 0.24 -6.82
CA ILE A 59 -3.64 1.12 -7.74
C ILE A 59 -2.19 0.67 -7.81
N SER A 60 -1.69 0.43 -9.02
CA SER A 60 -0.29 0.09 -9.25
C SER A 60 0.31 1.12 -10.18
N ALA A 61 1.45 1.68 -9.80
CA ALA A 61 2.17 2.68 -10.58
C ALA A 61 3.66 2.33 -10.68
N MET A 62 4.26 2.63 -11.83
CA MET A 62 5.70 2.54 -12.06
C MET A 62 6.30 3.94 -11.95
N TYR A 63 7.37 4.09 -11.17
CA TYR A 63 8.12 5.33 -11.02
C TYR A 63 9.61 5.06 -11.14
N GLY A 64 10.14 5.21 -12.36
CA GLY A 64 11.54 4.94 -12.64
C GLY A 64 11.92 3.51 -12.22
N GLY A 65 12.82 3.39 -11.24
CA GLY A 65 13.28 2.12 -10.69
C GLY A 65 12.37 1.49 -9.63
N MET A 66 11.16 2.03 -9.39
CA MET A 66 10.26 1.57 -8.34
C MET A 66 8.87 1.20 -8.87
N GLN A 67 8.25 0.22 -8.22
CA GLN A 67 6.84 -0.11 -8.31
C GLN A 67 6.15 0.31 -7.01
N ILE A 68 5.05 1.04 -7.13
CA ILE A 68 4.25 1.48 -6.00
C ILE A 68 2.88 0.83 -6.13
N VAL A 69 2.48 0.09 -5.10
CA VAL A 69 1.15 -0.52 -5.02
C VAL A 69 0.41 0.07 -3.83
N GLN A 70 -0.74 0.67 -4.12
CA GLN A 70 -1.59 1.33 -3.15
C GLN A 70 -2.96 0.67 -3.13
N PHE A 71 -3.55 0.49 -1.95
CA PHE A 71 -4.86 -0.14 -1.82
C PHE A 71 -5.61 0.45 -0.63
N LYS A 72 -6.94 0.43 -0.69
CA LYS A 72 -7.82 0.76 0.43
C LYS A 72 -8.65 -0.47 0.78
N SER A 73 -8.87 -0.67 2.07
CA SER A 73 -9.76 -1.71 2.59
C SER A 73 -10.49 -1.15 3.79
N GLY A 74 -11.78 -0.84 3.62
CA GLY A 74 -12.56 -0.15 4.67
C GLY A 74 -11.89 1.16 5.11
N ASN A 75 -11.51 1.25 6.38
CA ASN A 75 -10.82 2.42 6.95
C ASN A 75 -9.29 2.39 6.82
N TYR A 76 -8.73 1.32 6.25
CA TYR A 76 -7.30 1.11 6.12
C TYR A 76 -6.77 1.50 4.75
N TYR A 77 -5.58 2.09 4.73
CA TYR A 77 -4.83 2.43 3.53
C TYR A 77 -3.49 1.71 3.55
N GLY A 78 -3.17 1.04 2.46
CA GLY A 78 -1.92 0.31 2.28
C GLY A 78 -1.06 0.93 1.20
N THR A 79 0.24 1.04 1.47
CA THR A 79 1.27 1.46 0.52
C THR A 79 2.39 0.43 0.53
N MET A 80 2.71 -0.12 -0.63
CA MET A 80 3.86 -0.99 -0.84
C MET A 80 4.79 -0.39 -1.88
N VAL A 81 6.09 -0.48 -1.62
CA VAL A 81 7.14 -0.07 -2.57
C VAL A 81 8.03 -1.27 -2.83
N ALA A 82 8.31 -1.52 -4.09
CA ALA A 82 9.21 -2.55 -4.55
C ALA A 82 10.10 -2.03 -5.69
N ASP A 83 11.18 -2.72 -6.00
CA ASP A 83 11.99 -2.41 -7.18
C ASP A 83 11.21 -2.64 -8.49
N SER A 84 11.59 -1.97 -9.57
CA SER A 84 10.91 -2.05 -10.87
C SER A 84 10.91 -3.44 -11.51
N PHE A 85 11.78 -4.35 -11.05
CA PHE A 85 11.91 -5.71 -11.58
C PHE A 85 11.09 -6.73 -10.79
N SER A 86 10.51 -6.31 -9.67
CA SER A 86 9.63 -7.11 -8.83
C SER A 86 8.41 -7.57 -9.62
N ASN A 87 7.97 -8.79 -9.32
CA ASN A 87 6.81 -9.36 -9.98
C ASN A 87 5.53 -8.64 -9.53
N SER A 88 4.98 -7.78 -10.39
CA SER A 88 3.78 -7.00 -10.08
C SER A 88 2.56 -7.88 -9.78
N GLY A 89 2.44 -9.07 -10.40
CA GLY A 89 1.39 -10.03 -10.09
C GLY A 89 1.43 -10.50 -8.63
N GLN A 90 2.62 -10.84 -8.12
CA GLN A 90 2.81 -11.22 -6.72
C GLN A 90 2.58 -10.06 -5.75
N LEU A 91 2.90 -8.83 -6.14
CA LEU A 91 2.60 -7.63 -5.34
C LEU A 91 1.09 -7.40 -5.27
N LEU A 92 0.36 -7.58 -6.38
CA LEU A 92 -1.10 -7.46 -6.41
C LEU A 92 -1.79 -8.59 -5.62
N GLU A 93 -1.27 -9.81 -5.65
CA GLU A 93 -1.78 -10.90 -4.81
C GLU A 93 -1.53 -10.63 -3.32
N LEU A 94 -0.37 -10.05 -3.00
CA LEU A 94 -0.04 -9.64 -1.64
C LEU A 94 -0.98 -8.54 -1.15
N SER A 95 -1.24 -7.49 -1.93
CA SER A 95 -2.17 -6.42 -1.51
C SER A 95 -3.56 -6.98 -1.25
N LYS A 96 -4.08 -7.86 -2.11
CA LYS A 96 -5.38 -8.52 -1.91
C LYS A 96 -5.40 -9.36 -0.64
N SER A 97 -4.32 -10.09 -0.35
CA SER A 97 -4.20 -10.91 0.85
C SER A 97 -4.20 -10.03 2.11
N ILE A 98 -3.50 -8.90 2.08
CA ILE A 98 -3.49 -7.92 3.18
C ILE A 98 -4.88 -7.30 3.33
N SER A 99 -5.51 -6.82 2.26
CA SER A 99 -6.87 -6.26 2.31
C SER A 99 -7.86 -7.25 2.92
N LYS A 100 -7.78 -8.54 2.56
CA LYS A 100 -8.64 -9.57 3.15
C LYS A 100 -8.41 -9.68 4.66
N ALA A 101 -7.16 -9.76 5.10
CA ALA A 101 -6.84 -9.83 6.53
C ALA A 101 -7.29 -8.57 7.30
N LEU A 102 -7.23 -7.39 6.67
CA LEU A 102 -7.73 -6.15 7.26
C LEU A 102 -9.26 -6.14 7.38
N LYS A 103 -10.00 -6.68 6.38
CA LYS A 103 -11.46 -6.84 6.47
C LYS A 103 -11.85 -7.79 7.61
N ASP A 104 -11.06 -8.84 7.83
CA ASP A 104 -11.30 -9.78 8.93
C ASP A 104 -11.09 -9.11 10.31
N LEU A 105 -10.23 -8.09 10.41
CA LEU A 105 -10.01 -7.30 11.63
C LEU A 105 -11.11 -6.26 11.90
N GLU A 106 -11.84 -5.80 10.89
CA GLU A 106 -12.96 -4.84 11.07
C GLU A 106 -14.18 -5.46 11.77
N ILE A 107 -14.23 -6.78 11.93
CA ILE A 107 -15.39 -7.49 12.50
C ILE A 107 -15.40 -7.42 14.04
N ASP A 108 -14.33 -6.93 14.67
CA ASP A 108 -14.16 -6.87 16.14
C ASP A 108 -14.41 -5.48 16.77
N GLU A 109 -14.89 -4.48 16.02
CA GLU A 109 -15.38 -3.17 16.54
C GLU A 109 -16.90 -3.02 16.38
#